data_AF-X0YMW2-F1
#
_entry.id   AF-X0YMW2-F1
#
_cell.length_a   1.000
_cell.length_b   1.000
_cell.length_c   1.000
_cell.angle_alpha   90.00
_cell.angle_beta   90.00
_cell.angle_gamma   90.00
#
_symmetry.space_group_name_H-M   'P 1'
#
loop_
_entity.id
_entity.type
_entity.pdbx_description
1 polymer ?
#
loop_
_entity_poly.entity_id
_entity_poly.type
_entity_poly.pdbx_seq_one_letter_code
_entity_poly.pdbx_strand_id
1 'polypeptide(L)'
;FFRGCSRFCCMYSIKHAYQSLDHGVEDVKVLYMDLRAFGKGFDDFLERTANEGAQFLRGRPSEVAATPDGQKIRVRFENTDLGRTQELDTDLVVLANAVQPPAGLADLASTLGIELDGDGFLRSEESRGGLVATTRPGIYAAGCASGPKDIPDSVAEGGAAASWALSDLTSRHWPEPEDIEPITDVEEPRIGVFICHCGSNIAGVAAMDILVEYASTLPDVVHSQDQMYSCAGNTQDEIAQVIKEK
;
A
#
# COMPACT_ATOMS: atom_id res chain seq x y z
N PHE A 1 15.08 -6.40 18.00
CA PHE A 1 14.30 -7.57 17.59
C PHE A 1 12.84 -7.24 17.83
N PHE A 2 12.04 -7.13 16.76
CA PHE A 2 10.60 -6.84 16.88
C PHE A 2 9.87 -8.10 17.30
N ARG A 3 9.01 -8.00 18.32
CA ARG A 3 8.30 -9.17 18.87
C ARG A 3 7.04 -9.51 18.08
N GLY A 4 6.43 -8.50 17.43
CA GLY A 4 5.21 -8.64 16.65
C GLY A 4 5.42 -9.03 15.17
N CYS A 5 4.36 -9.56 14.56
CA CYS A 5 4.28 -9.75 13.11
C CYS A 5 3.86 -8.44 12.44
N SER A 6 4.51 -8.07 11.33
CA SER A 6 4.15 -6.86 10.57
C SER A 6 2.86 -6.98 9.75
N ARG A 7 2.13 -8.11 9.85
CA ARG A 7 0.82 -8.44 9.26
C ARG A 7 0.69 -8.40 7.73
N PHE A 8 1.28 -7.45 7.03
CA PHE A 8 1.09 -7.26 5.58
C PHE A 8 2.28 -7.73 4.73
N CYS A 9 3.41 -8.13 5.33
CA CYS A 9 4.64 -8.48 4.59
C CYS A 9 4.52 -9.74 3.73
N CYS A 10 3.78 -10.76 4.18
CA CYS A 10 3.46 -11.92 3.35
C CYS A 10 2.72 -11.47 2.09
N MET A 11 1.69 -10.63 2.26
CA MET A 11 0.80 -10.25 1.15
C MET A 11 1.44 -9.34 0.12
N TYR A 12 2.25 -8.34 0.53
CA TYR A 12 2.99 -7.58 -0.49
C TYR A 12 4.05 -8.44 -1.17
N SER A 13 4.61 -9.45 -0.50
CA SER A 13 5.64 -10.31 -1.11
C SER A 13 5.01 -11.20 -2.17
N ILE A 14 3.83 -11.77 -1.90
CA ILE A 14 3.02 -12.49 -2.88
C ILE A 14 2.64 -11.54 -4.03
N LYS A 15 2.20 -10.31 -3.73
CA LYS A 15 1.86 -9.31 -4.76
C LYS A 15 3.07 -8.96 -5.65
N HIS A 16 4.24 -8.74 -5.07
CA HIS A 16 5.45 -8.46 -5.84
C HIS A 16 5.92 -9.68 -6.63
N ALA A 17 5.75 -10.89 -6.10
CA ALA A 17 6.05 -12.12 -6.84
C ALA A 17 5.15 -12.25 -8.08
N TYR A 18 3.84 -12.05 -7.89
CA TYR A 18 2.85 -11.99 -8.96
C TYR A 18 3.23 -10.96 -10.03
N GLN A 19 3.48 -9.72 -9.60
CA GLN A 19 3.86 -8.64 -10.53
C GLN A 19 5.16 -8.92 -11.26
N SER A 20 6.13 -9.59 -10.62
CA SER A 20 7.39 -9.95 -11.27
C SER A 20 7.14 -10.97 -12.39
N LEU A 21 6.32 -11.99 -12.15
CA LEU A 21 5.92 -12.97 -13.17
C LEU A 21 5.18 -12.30 -14.34
N ASP A 22 4.20 -11.43 -14.03
CA ASP A 22 3.43 -10.67 -15.03
C ASP A 22 4.32 -9.77 -15.90
N HIS A 23 5.46 -9.30 -15.37
CA HIS A 23 6.47 -8.53 -16.10
C HIS A 23 7.58 -9.39 -16.72
N GLY A 24 7.41 -10.71 -16.77
CA GLY A 24 8.31 -11.64 -17.48
C GLY A 24 9.51 -12.15 -16.68
N VAL A 25 9.53 -11.98 -15.36
CA VAL A 25 10.55 -12.62 -14.51
C VAL A 25 10.14 -14.06 -14.25
N GLU A 26 10.85 -15.02 -14.85
CA GLU A 26 10.46 -16.44 -14.79
C GLU A 26 10.89 -17.16 -13.49
N ASP A 27 11.94 -16.69 -12.81
CA ASP A 27 12.48 -17.34 -11.62
C ASP A 27 12.24 -16.54 -10.33
N VAL A 28 11.03 -16.65 -9.79
CA VAL A 28 10.59 -15.92 -8.60
C VAL A 28 10.41 -16.87 -7.42
N LYS A 29 11.21 -16.67 -6.36
CA LYS A 29 11.18 -17.48 -5.13
C LYS A 29 10.87 -16.62 -3.90
N VAL A 30 9.90 -17.04 -3.10
CA VAL A 30 9.52 -16.41 -1.83
C VAL A 30 9.92 -17.33 -0.68
N LEU A 31 10.91 -16.93 0.10
CA LEU A 31 11.35 -17.65 1.31
C LEU A 31 10.53 -17.20 2.52
N TYR A 32 9.95 -18.13 3.27
CA TYR A 32 9.03 -17.82 4.37
C TYR A 32 9.15 -18.79 5.55
N MET A 33 8.60 -18.41 6.71
CA MET A 33 8.38 -19.32 7.85
C MET A 33 6.94 -19.83 7.88
N ASP A 34 6.00 -18.88 7.92
CA ASP A 34 4.56 -19.08 7.78
C ASP A 34 4.00 -18.04 6.80
N LEU A 35 3.14 -18.44 5.87
CA LEU A 35 2.40 -17.53 5.00
C LEU A 35 1.12 -17.09 5.72
N ARG A 36 0.97 -15.78 5.95
CA ARG A 36 -0.18 -15.21 6.67
C ARG A 36 -1.12 -14.48 5.73
N ALA A 37 -1.83 -15.23 4.90
CA ALA A 37 -2.81 -14.75 3.93
C ALA A 37 -4.23 -14.69 4.52
N PHE A 38 -4.42 -13.98 5.63
CA PHE A 38 -5.63 -14.10 6.48
C PHE A 38 -6.82 -13.21 6.07
N GLY A 39 -6.69 -12.40 5.02
CA GLY A 39 -7.75 -11.52 4.52
C GLY A 39 -8.69 -12.20 3.52
N LYS A 40 -9.84 -11.58 3.24
CA LYS A 40 -10.78 -12.09 2.23
C LYS A 40 -10.11 -12.16 0.86
N GLY A 41 -10.08 -13.35 0.26
CA GLY A 41 -9.46 -13.60 -1.05
C GLY A 41 -7.93 -13.61 -1.05
N PHE A 42 -7.27 -13.52 0.12
CA PHE A 42 -5.81 -13.53 0.19
C PHE A 42 -5.24 -14.93 -0.06
N ASP A 43 -5.95 -15.97 0.39
CA ASP A 43 -5.58 -17.37 0.14
C ASP A 43 -5.69 -17.70 -1.36
N ASP A 44 -6.81 -17.34 -2.00
CA ASP A 44 -6.98 -17.45 -3.45
C ASP A 44 -5.87 -16.72 -4.23
N PHE A 45 -5.43 -15.55 -3.74
CA PHE A 45 -4.35 -14.79 -4.37
C PHE A 45 -2.99 -15.47 -4.21
N LEU A 46 -2.72 -16.09 -3.07
CA LEU A 46 -1.55 -16.94 -2.88
C LEU A 46 -1.57 -18.12 -3.85
N GLU A 47 -2.68 -18.86 -3.92
CA GLU A 47 -2.83 -20.01 -4.82
C GLU A 47 -2.66 -19.60 -6.29
N ARG A 48 -3.30 -18.51 -6.72
CA ARG A 48 -3.13 -17.96 -8.07
C ARG A 48 -1.67 -17.65 -8.37
N THR A 49 -0.98 -16.98 -7.46
CA THR A 49 0.42 -16.60 -7.65
C THR A 49 1.33 -17.81 -7.75
N ALA A 50 1.07 -18.86 -6.95
CA ALA A 50 1.78 -20.14 -7.06
C ALA A 50 1.51 -20.84 -8.41
N ASN A 51 0.26 -20.85 -8.87
CA ASN A 51 -0.14 -21.43 -10.15
C ASN A 51 0.45 -20.69 -11.37
N GLU A 52 0.72 -19.39 -11.24
CA GLU A 52 1.40 -18.58 -12.27
C GLU A 52 2.93 -18.80 -12.28
N GLY A 53 3.49 -19.54 -11.32
CA GLY A 53 4.88 -20.01 -11.35
C GLY A 53 5.75 -19.57 -10.16
N ALA A 54 5.24 -18.77 -9.23
CA ALA A 54 6.02 -18.36 -8.06
C ALA A 54 6.30 -19.56 -7.15
N GLN A 55 7.55 -19.70 -6.71
CA GLN A 55 7.96 -20.79 -5.82
C GLN A 55 7.98 -20.32 -4.37
N PHE A 56 7.26 -21.03 -3.50
CA PHE A 56 7.24 -20.76 -2.07
C PHE A 56 8.11 -21.77 -1.35
N LEU A 57 9.19 -21.31 -0.72
CA LEU A 57 10.18 -22.17 -0.06
C LEU A 57 10.16 -21.92 1.45
N ARG A 58 9.81 -22.95 2.22
CA ARG A 58 9.71 -22.84 3.67
C ARG A 58 11.08 -22.92 4.33
N GLY A 59 11.63 -21.77 4.67
CA GLY A 59 12.89 -21.62 5.37
C GLY A 59 13.27 -20.17 5.60
N ARG A 60 13.73 -19.85 6.80
CA ARG A 60 14.27 -18.52 7.11
C ARG A 60 15.72 -18.43 6.63
N PRO A 61 16.10 -17.43 5.81
CA PRO A 61 17.49 -17.21 5.44
C PRO A 61 18.41 -17.09 6.66
N SER A 62 19.51 -17.84 6.65
CA SER A 62 20.57 -17.75 7.66
C SER A 62 21.67 -16.80 7.23
N GLU A 63 21.91 -16.65 5.93
CA GLU A 63 22.98 -15.83 5.37
C GLU A 63 22.59 -15.31 3.98
N VAL A 64 22.97 -14.07 3.69
CA VAL A 64 22.91 -13.43 2.37
C VAL A 64 24.28 -12.82 2.10
N ALA A 65 24.96 -13.28 1.06
CA ALA A 65 26.32 -12.87 0.72
C ALA A 65 26.52 -12.79 -0.79
N ALA A 66 27.57 -12.12 -1.26
CA ALA A 66 27.96 -12.23 -2.67
C ALA A 66 28.54 -13.63 -2.96
N THR A 67 28.33 -14.13 -4.18
CA THR A 67 29.03 -15.33 -4.66
C THR A 67 30.56 -15.09 -4.74
N PRO A 68 31.40 -16.13 -4.72
CA PRO A 68 32.86 -15.96 -4.75
C PRO A 68 33.41 -15.17 -5.96
N ASP A 69 32.71 -15.21 -7.09
CA ASP A 69 33.01 -14.44 -8.31
C ASP A 69 32.41 -13.03 -8.30
N GLY A 70 31.61 -12.68 -7.30
CA GLY A 70 30.95 -11.39 -7.13
C GLY A 70 29.79 -11.11 -8.10
N GLN A 71 29.36 -12.10 -8.92
CA GLN A 71 28.37 -11.87 -9.98
C GLN A 71 26.92 -11.99 -9.51
N LYS A 72 26.66 -12.81 -8.48
CA LYS A 72 25.31 -13.06 -7.95
C LYS A 72 25.28 -12.91 -6.43
N ILE A 73 24.07 -12.95 -5.88
CA ILE A 73 23.81 -12.97 -4.45
C ILE A 73 23.46 -14.41 -4.06
N ARG A 74 24.23 -14.98 -3.13
CA ARG A 74 23.98 -16.28 -2.54
C ARG A 74 23.12 -16.15 -1.27
N VAL A 75 22.02 -16.88 -1.24
CA VAL A 75 21.14 -17.02 -0.08
C VAL A 75 21.25 -18.44 0.46
N ARG A 76 21.64 -18.57 1.72
CA ARG A 76 21.67 -19.86 2.44
C ARG A 76 20.50 -19.93 3.41
N PHE A 77 19.81 -21.07 3.44
CA PHE A 77 18.67 -21.32 4.33
C PHE A 77 18.49 -22.82 4.54
N GLU A 78 17.80 -23.20 5.61
CA GLU A 78 17.29 -24.55 5.78
C GLU A 78 15.92 -24.66 5.13
N ASN A 79 15.77 -25.55 4.15
CA ASN A 79 14.45 -25.91 3.64
C ASN A 79 13.83 -26.91 4.61
N THR A 80 12.89 -26.43 5.41
CA THR A 80 12.28 -27.19 6.50
C THR A 80 11.33 -28.28 6.01
N ASP A 81 10.80 -28.16 4.79
CA ASP A 81 9.96 -29.20 4.18
C ASP A 81 10.82 -30.39 3.71
N LEU A 82 12.07 -30.12 3.31
CA LEU A 82 13.02 -31.14 2.87
C LEU A 82 13.99 -31.60 3.98
N GLY A 83 14.01 -30.90 5.13
CA GLY A 83 14.93 -31.17 6.23
C GLY A 83 16.40 -31.03 5.88
N ARG A 84 16.75 -30.11 4.96
CA ARG A 84 18.15 -29.91 4.52
C ARG A 84 18.47 -28.46 4.20
N THR A 85 19.73 -28.10 4.40
CA THR A 85 20.27 -26.80 3.97
C THR A 85 20.31 -26.71 2.44
N GLN A 86 19.93 -25.55 1.91
CA GLN A 86 20.03 -25.21 0.49
C GLN A 86 20.75 -23.86 0.32
N GLU A 87 21.37 -23.69 -0.84
CA GLU A 87 21.95 -22.44 -1.31
C GLU A 87 21.29 -22.07 -2.64
N LEU A 88 20.95 -20.79 -2.82
CA LEU A 88 20.39 -20.23 -4.05
C LEU A 88 21.24 -19.04 -4.48
N ASP A 89 21.70 -19.06 -5.72
CA ASP A 89 22.36 -17.91 -6.35
C ASP A 89 21.31 -17.15 -7.18
N THR A 90 21.07 -15.90 -6.85
CA THR A 90 20.07 -15.02 -7.47
C THR A 90 20.67 -13.68 -7.88
N ASP A 91 20.07 -13.05 -8.87
CA ASP A 91 20.47 -11.73 -9.36
C ASP A 91 19.96 -10.59 -8.47
N LEU A 92 18.86 -10.82 -7.73
CA LEU A 92 18.28 -9.86 -6.79
C LEU A 92 17.73 -10.57 -5.54
N VAL A 93 17.91 -9.94 -4.38
CA VAL A 93 17.26 -10.31 -3.12
C VAL A 93 16.42 -9.14 -2.64
N VAL A 94 15.12 -9.37 -2.47
CA VAL A 94 14.18 -8.38 -1.92
C VAL A 94 13.92 -8.73 -0.46
N LEU A 95 14.19 -7.79 0.44
CA LEU A 95 13.95 -7.98 1.88
C LEU A 95 12.54 -7.51 2.24
N ALA A 96 11.71 -8.45 2.72
CA ALA A 96 10.41 -8.15 3.29
C ALA A 96 10.57 -7.57 4.71
N ASN A 97 10.90 -6.27 4.77
CA ASN A 97 11.27 -5.60 6.02
C ASN A 97 10.10 -5.49 7.01
N ALA A 98 10.46 -5.55 8.29
CA ALA A 98 9.52 -5.31 9.39
C ALA A 98 9.12 -3.83 9.46
N VAL A 99 7.85 -3.59 9.81
CA VAL A 99 7.37 -2.24 10.09
C VAL A 99 7.75 -1.84 11.52
N GLN A 100 8.01 -0.55 11.70
CA GLN A 100 8.36 0.07 12.97
C GLN A 100 7.55 1.35 13.16
N PRO A 101 7.40 1.83 14.40
CA PRO A 101 6.87 3.17 14.64
C PRO A 101 7.67 4.22 13.84
N PRO A 102 7.01 5.19 13.17
CA PRO A 102 7.70 6.23 12.44
C PRO A 102 8.51 7.14 13.38
N ALA A 103 9.59 7.72 12.86
CA ALA A 103 10.35 8.72 13.59
C ALA A 103 9.44 9.89 14.03
N GLY A 104 9.58 10.31 15.29
CA GLY A 104 8.76 11.38 15.88
C GLY A 104 7.41 10.93 16.46
N LEU A 105 7.01 9.65 16.33
CA LEU A 105 5.75 9.18 16.94
C LEU A 105 5.76 9.36 18.47
N ALA A 106 6.90 9.12 19.12
CA ALA A 106 7.03 9.30 20.57
C ALA A 106 6.88 10.77 21.01
N ASP A 107 7.44 11.71 20.25
CA ASP A 107 7.31 13.13 20.52
C ASP A 107 5.88 13.61 20.30
N LEU A 108 5.23 13.11 19.23
CA LEU A 108 3.82 13.36 18.97
C LEU A 108 2.93 12.81 20.09
N ALA A 109 3.18 11.58 20.53
CA ALA A 109 2.46 10.96 21.63
C ALA A 109 2.63 11.76 22.93
N SER A 110 3.85 12.20 23.25
CA SER A 110 4.11 13.06 24.41
C SER A 110 3.38 14.41 24.31
N THR A 111 3.44 15.06 23.15
CA THR A 111 2.76 16.34 22.89
C THR A 111 1.24 16.22 23.05
N LEU A 112 0.68 15.11 22.58
CA LEU A 112 -0.75 14.84 22.66
C LEU A 112 -1.16 14.21 23.99
N GLY A 113 -0.23 13.82 24.88
CA GLY A 113 -0.53 13.15 26.14
C GLY A 113 -1.11 11.74 25.95
N ILE A 114 -0.60 10.99 24.98
CA ILE A 114 -1.00 9.61 24.64
C ILE A 114 0.13 8.67 25.06
N GLU A 115 -0.20 7.49 25.58
CA GLU A 115 0.78 6.46 25.93
C GLU A 115 1.18 5.64 24.69
N LEU A 116 2.40 5.12 24.70
CA LEU A 116 2.83 4.11 23.74
C LEU A 116 2.67 2.70 24.32
N ASP A 117 2.49 1.70 23.45
CA ASP A 117 2.51 0.30 23.83
C ASP A 117 3.95 -0.25 23.96
N GLY A 118 4.07 -1.55 24.26
CA GLY A 118 5.37 -2.20 24.43
C GLY A 118 6.21 -2.34 23.16
N ASP A 119 5.61 -2.14 21.98
CA ASP A 119 6.28 -2.16 20.67
C ASP A 119 6.55 -0.73 20.14
N GLY A 120 6.12 0.30 20.87
CA GLY A 120 6.36 1.72 20.59
C GLY A 120 5.31 2.38 19.69
N PHE A 121 4.19 1.71 19.40
CA PHE A 121 3.04 2.30 18.70
C PHE A 121 2.10 3.01 19.68
N LEU A 122 1.14 3.79 19.18
CA LEU A 122 0.14 4.41 20.05
C LEU A 122 -0.69 3.33 20.76
N ARG A 123 -0.71 3.39 22.09
CA ARG A 123 -1.49 2.44 22.90
C ARG A 123 -2.97 2.65 22.68
N SER A 124 -3.65 1.60 22.23
CA SER A 124 -5.10 1.57 22.07
C SER A 124 -5.79 1.20 23.38
N GLU A 125 -6.97 1.76 23.63
CA GLU A 125 -7.82 1.49 24.79
C GLU A 125 -9.09 0.73 24.37
N GLU A 126 -8.95 -0.59 24.32
CA GLU A 126 -9.96 -1.51 23.81
C GLU A 126 -11.30 -1.40 24.57
N SER A 127 -11.25 -1.11 25.87
CA SER A 127 -12.44 -1.03 26.73
C SER A 127 -13.38 0.15 26.41
N ARG A 128 -12.87 1.19 25.73
CA ARG A 128 -13.64 2.42 25.43
C ARG A 128 -14.12 2.48 24.00
N GLY A 129 -13.23 2.24 23.04
CA GLY A 129 -13.52 2.44 21.62
C GLY A 129 -12.82 1.46 20.71
N GLY A 130 -12.53 0.25 21.21
CA GLY A 130 -11.82 -0.77 20.45
C GLY A 130 -10.42 -0.32 20.05
N LEU A 131 -10.04 -0.56 18.80
CA LEU A 131 -8.70 -0.33 18.27
C LEU A 131 -8.39 1.14 17.91
N VAL A 132 -9.37 2.04 17.99
CA VAL A 132 -9.21 3.44 17.57
C VAL A 132 -9.14 4.43 18.74
N ALA A 133 -9.62 4.05 19.93
CA ALA A 133 -9.49 4.89 21.11
C ALA A 133 -8.05 4.88 21.61
N THR A 134 -7.47 6.05 21.87
CA THR A 134 -6.17 6.15 22.54
C THR A 134 -6.32 6.20 24.06
N THR A 135 -5.23 6.20 24.81
CA THR A 135 -5.29 6.38 26.27
C THR A 135 -5.83 7.75 26.70
N ARG A 136 -5.85 8.75 25.80
CA ARG A 136 -6.43 10.07 26.07
C ARG A 136 -7.84 10.21 25.48
N PRO A 137 -8.87 10.46 26.31
CA PRO A 137 -10.22 10.77 25.82
C PRO A 137 -10.22 11.95 24.84
N GLY A 138 -11.03 11.88 23.78
CA GLY A 138 -11.12 12.89 22.73
C GLY A 138 -10.01 12.82 21.67
N ILE A 139 -9.05 11.89 21.81
CA ILE A 139 -8.06 11.60 20.75
C ILE A 139 -8.17 10.15 20.31
N TYR A 140 -8.23 9.98 19.00
CA TYR A 140 -8.40 8.72 18.31
C TYR A 140 -7.24 8.49 17.33
N ALA A 141 -6.90 7.23 17.12
CA ALA A 141 -5.87 6.81 16.18
C ALA A 141 -6.49 5.92 15.10
N ALA A 142 -5.90 5.94 13.91
CA ALA A 142 -6.28 5.08 12.80
C ALA A 142 -5.05 4.68 11.99
N GLY A 143 -5.11 3.52 11.34
CA GLY A 143 -4.04 3.06 10.48
C GLY A 143 -2.82 2.60 11.27
N CYS A 144 -1.65 2.59 10.63
CA CYS A 144 -0.44 2.01 11.21
C CYS A 144 0.13 2.73 12.45
N ALA A 145 -0.48 3.84 12.89
CA ALA A 145 -0.06 4.56 14.09
C ALA A 145 -0.25 3.74 15.39
N SER A 146 -1.26 2.88 15.44
CA SER A 146 -1.53 1.97 16.57
C SER A 146 -0.99 0.55 16.37
N GLY A 147 -0.18 0.34 15.31
CA GLY A 147 0.44 -0.95 15.02
C GLY A 147 0.17 -1.45 13.60
N PRO A 148 0.88 -2.50 13.16
CA PRO A 148 0.85 -2.99 11.79
C PRO A 148 -0.55 -3.38 11.32
N LYS A 149 -0.93 -2.97 10.11
CA LYS A 149 -2.19 -3.37 9.45
C LYS A 149 -2.15 -3.09 7.95
N ASP A 150 -3.08 -3.67 7.22
CA ASP A 150 -3.22 -3.43 5.79
C ASP A 150 -4.15 -2.23 5.51
N ILE A 151 -4.35 -1.94 4.22
CA ILE A 151 -5.14 -0.79 3.78
C ILE A 151 -6.62 -0.93 4.19
N PRO A 152 -7.31 -2.06 3.95
CA PRO A 152 -8.70 -2.23 4.39
C PRO A 152 -8.92 -1.98 5.88
N ASP A 153 -8.07 -2.56 6.74
CA ASP A 153 -8.13 -2.34 8.20
C ASP A 153 -7.93 -0.85 8.52
N SER A 154 -6.95 -0.20 7.88
CA SER A 154 -6.66 1.23 8.10
C SER A 154 -7.81 2.14 7.70
N VAL A 155 -8.48 1.83 6.58
CA VAL A 155 -9.66 2.58 6.10
C VAL A 155 -10.84 2.39 7.05
N ALA A 156 -11.09 1.17 7.51
CA ALA A 156 -12.14 0.88 8.48
C ALA A 156 -11.90 1.62 9.80
N GLU A 157 -10.65 1.64 10.30
CA GLU A 157 -10.27 2.42 11.48
C GLU A 157 -10.42 3.92 11.26
N GLY A 158 -10.11 4.45 10.08
CA GLY A 158 -10.34 5.86 9.75
C GLY A 158 -11.80 6.26 9.89
N GLY A 159 -12.72 5.42 9.38
CA GLY A 159 -14.16 5.61 9.56
C GLY A 159 -14.60 5.49 11.02
N ALA A 160 -14.08 4.53 11.76
CA ALA A 160 -14.37 4.35 13.18
C ALA A 160 -13.88 5.53 14.03
N ALA A 161 -12.65 6.02 13.79
CA ALA A 161 -12.09 7.18 14.47
C ALA A 161 -12.91 8.44 14.18
N ALA A 162 -13.35 8.65 12.94
CA ALA A 162 -14.24 9.75 12.58
C ALA A 162 -15.59 9.65 13.32
N SER A 163 -16.19 8.45 13.38
CA SER A 163 -17.45 8.23 14.11
C SER A 163 -17.32 8.53 15.60
N TRP A 164 -16.21 8.11 16.23
CA TRP A 164 -15.94 8.40 17.64
C TRP A 164 -15.71 9.89 17.89
N ALA A 165 -14.93 10.55 17.03
CA ALA A 165 -14.72 12.00 17.12
C ALA A 165 -16.05 12.76 16.99
N LEU A 166 -16.94 12.34 16.08
CA LEU A 166 -18.28 12.91 15.95
C LEU A 166 -19.14 12.72 17.20
N SER A 167 -18.97 11.61 17.92
CA SER A 167 -19.72 11.35 19.16
C SER A 167 -19.35 12.31 20.30
N ASP A 168 -18.14 12.85 20.28
CA ASP A 168 -17.69 13.88 21.23
C ASP A 168 -18.17 15.29 20.87
N LEU A 169 -18.60 15.52 19.61
CA LEU A 169 -19.11 16.81 19.18
C LEU A 169 -20.54 17.03 19.68
N THR A 170 -20.71 17.99 20.59
CA THR A 170 -22.01 18.36 21.16
C THR A 170 -22.74 19.46 20.38
N SER A 171 -22.00 20.23 19.58
CA SER A 171 -22.56 21.29 18.73
C SER A 171 -21.72 21.46 17.47
N ARG A 172 -22.38 21.76 16.35
CA ARG A 172 -21.73 22.08 15.09
C ARG A 172 -21.79 23.59 14.91
N HIS A 173 -20.66 24.26 15.12
CA HIS A 173 -20.50 25.66 14.76
C HIS A 173 -19.65 25.73 13.50
N TRP A 174 -20.22 26.24 12.41
CA TRP A 174 -19.41 26.69 11.28
C TRP A 174 -18.88 28.08 11.68
N PRO A 175 -17.55 28.34 11.63
CA PRO A 175 -17.12 29.73 11.48
C PRO A 175 -17.86 30.29 10.25
N GLU A 176 -18.23 31.58 10.29
CA GLU A 176 -18.87 32.23 9.14
C GLU A 176 -18.17 31.77 7.86
N PRO A 177 -18.90 31.28 6.83
CA PRO A 177 -18.27 30.85 5.60
C PRO A 177 -17.34 31.97 5.15
N GLU A 178 -16.06 31.65 4.93
CA GLU A 178 -15.12 32.63 4.41
C GLU A 178 -15.76 33.30 3.20
N ASP A 179 -15.63 34.63 3.10
CA ASP A 179 -16.06 35.36 1.91
C ASP A 179 -15.26 34.79 0.73
N ILE A 180 -15.86 33.84 0.01
CA ILE A 180 -15.26 33.26 -1.19
C ILE A 180 -15.34 34.35 -2.23
N GLU A 181 -14.21 35.00 -2.53
CA GLU A 181 -14.16 35.90 -3.68
C GLU A 181 -14.52 35.06 -4.92
N PRO A 182 -15.61 35.39 -5.63
CA PRO A 182 -15.93 34.69 -6.86
C PRO A 182 -14.77 34.89 -7.81
N ILE A 183 -14.22 33.80 -8.33
CA ILE A 183 -13.29 33.87 -9.45
C ILE A 183 -14.09 34.50 -10.59
N THR A 184 -13.80 35.77 -10.85
CA THR A 184 -14.36 36.52 -11.98
C THR A 184 -13.49 36.21 -13.20
N ASP A 185 -14.09 36.15 -14.38
CA ASP A 185 -13.43 35.76 -15.63
C ASP A 185 -12.92 34.30 -15.68
N VAL A 186 -13.73 33.33 -15.22
CA VAL A 186 -13.46 31.91 -15.54
C VAL A 186 -13.79 31.69 -17.02
N GLU A 187 -12.75 31.63 -17.86
CA GLU A 187 -12.87 31.12 -19.24
C GLU A 187 -13.52 29.73 -19.24
N GLU A 188 -14.20 29.35 -20.34
CA GLU A 188 -14.70 27.98 -20.49
C GLU A 188 -13.56 26.99 -20.18
N PRO A 189 -13.77 26.05 -19.23
CA PRO A 189 -12.69 25.20 -18.75
C PRO A 189 -12.14 24.35 -19.90
N ARG A 190 -10.83 24.16 -19.94
CA ARG A 190 -10.19 23.21 -20.85
C ARG A 190 -9.93 21.92 -20.10
N ILE A 191 -10.74 20.91 -20.34
CA ILE A 191 -10.70 19.65 -19.59
C ILE A 191 -9.81 18.64 -20.32
N GLY A 192 -8.82 18.09 -19.61
CA GLY A 192 -8.02 16.94 -20.05
C GLY A 192 -8.45 15.68 -19.31
N VAL A 193 -8.81 14.62 -20.04
CA VAL A 193 -9.23 13.32 -19.48
C VAL A 193 -8.16 12.26 -19.74
N PHE A 194 -7.51 11.80 -18.68
CA PHE A 194 -6.46 10.78 -18.76
C PHE A 194 -7.00 9.47 -18.17
N ILE A 195 -7.24 8.48 -19.01
CA ILE A 195 -7.81 7.19 -18.60
C ILE A 195 -6.67 6.22 -18.31
N CYS A 196 -6.55 5.77 -17.06
CA CYS A 196 -5.48 4.87 -16.66
C CYS A 196 -5.71 3.45 -17.19
N HIS A 197 -4.79 2.95 -18.01
CA HIS A 197 -4.82 1.59 -18.56
C HIS A 197 -4.53 0.50 -17.52
N CYS A 198 -3.62 0.79 -16.58
CA CYS A 198 -3.14 -0.11 -15.51
C CYS A 198 -2.97 -1.61 -15.88
N GLY A 199 -2.44 -1.90 -17.07
CA GLY A 199 -2.21 -3.28 -17.52
C GLY A 199 -3.48 -4.14 -17.49
N SER A 200 -3.36 -5.38 -17.02
CA SER A 200 -4.50 -6.30 -16.91
C SER A 200 -5.51 -5.91 -15.80
N ASN A 201 -5.17 -4.96 -14.91
CA ASN A 201 -6.06 -4.59 -13.80
C ASN A 201 -7.28 -3.78 -14.25
N ILE A 202 -7.08 -2.80 -15.15
CA ILE A 202 -8.17 -1.97 -15.67
C ILE A 202 -8.50 -2.37 -17.10
N ALA A 203 -7.51 -2.39 -18.00
CA ALA A 203 -7.75 -2.76 -19.40
C ALA A 203 -8.09 -4.24 -19.61
N GLY A 204 -7.88 -5.10 -18.60
CA GLY A 204 -8.42 -6.46 -18.61
C GLY A 204 -9.94 -6.53 -18.41
N VAL A 205 -10.59 -5.44 -17.99
CA VAL A 205 -12.03 -5.37 -17.68
C VAL A 205 -12.75 -4.31 -18.50
N ALA A 206 -12.11 -3.16 -18.74
CA ALA A 206 -12.68 -2.02 -19.45
C ALA A 206 -11.99 -1.80 -20.81
N ALA A 207 -12.78 -1.42 -21.81
CA ALA A 207 -12.29 -1.10 -23.16
C ALA A 207 -11.77 0.34 -23.20
N MET A 208 -10.44 0.50 -23.16
CA MET A 208 -9.80 1.82 -23.05
C MET A 208 -10.09 2.71 -24.26
N ASP A 209 -10.10 2.13 -25.45
CA ASP A 209 -10.44 2.79 -26.71
C ASP A 209 -11.85 3.42 -26.67
N ILE A 210 -12.84 2.68 -26.22
CA ILE A 210 -14.24 3.16 -26.09
C ILE A 210 -14.32 4.29 -25.07
N LEU A 211 -13.63 4.16 -23.93
CA LEU A 211 -13.66 5.19 -22.89
C LEU A 211 -12.99 6.49 -23.34
N VAL A 212 -11.88 6.41 -24.07
CA VAL A 212 -11.17 7.57 -24.62
C VAL A 212 -12.03 8.30 -25.65
N GLU A 213 -12.65 7.55 -26.57
CA GLU A 213 -13.54 8.11 -27.58
C GLU A 213 -14.76 8.78 -26.93
N TYR A 214 -15.41 8.09 -25.99
CA TYR A 214 -16.54 8.66 -25.26
C TYR A 214 -16.14 9.95 -24.52
N ALA A 215 -15.00 9.95 -23.82
CA ALA A 215 -14.52 11.12 -23.10
C ALA A 215 -14.29 12.32 -24.02
N SER A 216 -13.82 12.13 -25.26
CA SER A 216 -13.66 13.22 -26.24
C SER A 216 -14.98 13.90 -26.62
N THR A 217 -16.12 13.24 -26.40
CA THR A 217 -17.45 13.80 -26.75
C THR A 217 -18.07 14.65 -25.65
N LEU A 218 -17.48 14.66 -24.45
CA LEU A 218 -18.01 15.40 -23.31
C LEU A 218 -17.75 16.91 -23.46
N PRO A 219 -18.64 17.77 -22.92
CA PRO A 219 -18.45 19.22 -22.95
C PRO A 219 -17.08 19.60 -22.39
N ASP A 220 -16.45 20.59 -23.01
CA ASP A 220 -15.23 21.22 -22.53
C ASP A 220 -13.97 20.31 -22.51
N VAL A 221 -14.08 19.05 -22.96
CA VAL A 221 -12.94 18.12 -23.09
C VAL A 221 -12.15 18.43 -24.36
N VAL A 222 -10.97 19.02 -24.19
CA VAL A 222 -10.04 19.36 -25.29
C VAL A 222 -9.01 18.27 -25.56
N HIS A 223 -8.87 17.32 -24.64
CA HIS A 223 -7.92 16.22 -24.73
C HIS A 223 -8.44 15.00 -23.97
N SER A 224 -8.40 13.83 -24.61
CA SER A 224 -8.52 12.55 -23.91
C SER A 224 -7.48 11.57 -24.41
N GLN A 225 -6.92 10.76 -23.51
CA GLN A 225 -5.94 9.74 -23.90
C GLN A 225 -5.99 8.52 -23.01
N ASP A 226 -5.63 7.38 -23.60
CA ASP A 226 -5.27 6.17 -22.88
C ASP A 226 -3.87 6.36 -22.30
N GLN A 227 -3.75 6.22 -20.98
CA GLN A 227 -2.53 6.48 -20.25
C GLN A 227 -2.04 5.23 -19.53
N MET A 228 -0.84 4.77 -19.89
CA MET A 228 -0.22 3.65 -19.20
C MET A 228 0.24 4.07 -17.80
N TYR A 229 -0.30 3.40 -16.77
CA TYR A 229 0.08 3.58 -15.36
C TYR A 229 0.12 5.06 -14.92
N SER A 230 -1.03 5.74 -14.83
CA SER A 230 -1.12 7.17 -14.46
C SER A 230 -0.41 7.58 -13.16
N CYS A 231 -0.16 6.63 -12.25
CA CYS A 231 0.57 6.86 -11.01
C CYS A 231 2.10 6.79 -11.13
N ALA A 232 2.64 6.36 -12.27
CA ALA A 232 4.08 6.28 -12.50
C ALA A 232 4.67 7.67 -12.77
N GLY A 233 5.88 7.94 -12.26
CA GLY A 233 6.49 9.28 -12.33
C GLY A 233 6.69 9.79 -13.76
N ASN A 234 7.19 8.94 -14.67
CA ASN A 234 7.35 9.27 -16.09
C ASN A 234 6.01 9.64 -16.75
N THR A 235 4.95 8.92 -16.39
CA THR A 235 3.60 9.17 -16.88
C THR A 235 3.02 10.48 -16.31
N GLN A 236 3.30 10.80 -15.05
CA GLN A 236 2.89 12.07 -14.46
C GLN A 236 3.57 13.26 -15.16
N ASP A 237 4.83 13.10 -15.57
CA ASP A 237 5.53 14.10 -16.38
C ASP A 237 4.88 14.29 -17.76
N GLU A 238 4.45 13.21 -18.41
CA GLU A 238 3.69 13.26 -19.67
C GLU A 238 2.38 14.03 -19.50
N ILE A 239 1.60 13.73 -18.44
CA ILE A 239 0.36 14.44 -18.12
C ILE A 239 0.64 15.94 -17.94
N ALA A 240 1.68 16.28 -17.17
CA ALA A 240 2.07 17.66 -16.94
C ALA A 240 2.52 18.38 -18.22
N GLN A 241 3.14 17.67 -19.17
CA GLN A 241 3.49 18.22 -20.48
C GLN A 241 2.24 18.47 -21.33
N VAL A 242 1.31 17.52 -21.39
CA VAL A 242 0.04 17.67 -22.13
C VAL A 242 -0.77 18.85 -21.60
N ILE A 243 -0.85 19.03 -20.27
CA ILE A 243 -1.55 20.16 -19.65
C ILE A 243 -0.95 21.52 -20.08
N LYS A 244 0.35 21.58 -20.39
CA LYS A 244 0.98 22.81 -20.89
C LYS A 244 0.72 23.04 -22.38
N GLU A 245 0.56 21.96 -23.15
CA GLU A 245 0.40 22.02 -24.61
C GLU A 245 -1.07 22.18 -25.06
N LYS A 246 -2.01 21.63 -24.28
CA LYS A 246 -3.44 21.48 -24.62
C LYS A 246 -4.34 22.34 -23.76
#